data_AF-A0A9E1F912-F1
#
_entry.id   AF-A0A9E1F912-F1
#
_cell.length_a   1.000
_cell.length_b   1.000
_cell.length_c   1.000
_cell.angle_alpha   90.00
_cell.angle_beta   90.00
_cell.angle_gamma   90.00
#
_symmetry.space_group_name_H-M   'P 1'
#
loop_
_entity.id
_entity.type
_entity.pdbx_description
1 polymer ?
#
loop_
_entity_poly.entity_id
_entity_poly.type
_entity_poly.pdbx_seq_one_letter_code
_entity_poly.pdbx_strand_id
1 'polypeptide(L)' 'FSLSDPRIFKNIYLSPEASLNLELLNSQKGVVDYYKNEKNQVIKFDSRLTSEAALKESLKF' A
#
# COMPACT_ATOMS: atom_id res chain seq x y z
N PHE A 1 12.91 1.85 -21.61
CA PHE A 1 11.72 1.87 -20.76
C PHE A 1 11.30 0.43 -20.52
N SER A 2 11.56 -0.12 -19.32
CA SER A 2 11.07 -1.46 -19.00
C SER A 2 9.62 -1.33 -18.57
N LEU A 3 8.69 -1.86 -19.37
CA LEU A 3 7.27 -1.93 -19.04
C LEU A 3 7.14 -2.87 -17.82
N SER A 4 7.10 -2.28 -16.63
CA SER A 4 6.79 -3.04 -15.42
C SER A 4 5.43 -3.71 -15.60
N ASP A 5 5.42 -5.04 -15.48
CA ASP A 5 4.23 -5.85 -15.72
C ASP A 5 3.11 -5.40 -14.77
N PRO A 6 1.95 -4.91 -15.25
CA PRO A 6 0.95 -4.27 -14.39
C PRO A 6 0.36 -5.21 -13.33
N ARG A 7 0.52 -6.53 -13.49
CA ARG A 7 0.03 -7.56 -12.56
C ARG A 7 0.78 -7.55 -11.21
N ILE A 8 1.96 -6.93 -11.16
CA ILE A 8 2.76 -6.84 -9.95
C ILE A 8 2.19 -5.84 -8.95
N PHE A 9 1.40 -4.86 -9.41
CA PHE A 9 0.84 -3.85 -8.52
C PHE A 9 -0.42 -4.39 -7.87
N LYS A 10 -0.46 -4.33 -6.54
CA LYS A 10 -1.58 -4.79 -5.71
C LYS A 10 -2.08 -3.63 -4.86
N ASN A 11 -3.34 -3.72 -4.47
CA ASN A 11 -4.01 -2.72 -3.66
C ASN A 11 -4.46 -3.35 -2.34
N ILE A 12 -4.14 -2.70 -1.23
CA ILE A 12 -4.72 -3.01 0.09
C ILE A 12 -5.88 -2.04 0.31
N TYR A 13 -7.03 -2.58 0.67
CA TYR A 13 -8.20 -1.79 1.05
C TYR A 13 -8.32 -1.82 2.56
N LEU A 14 -8.34 -0.63 3.16
CA LEU A 14 -8.45 -0.41 4.59
C LEU A 14 -9.70 0.40 4.88
N SER A 15 -10.21 0.22 6.09
CA SER A 15 -11.33 1.02 6.58
C SER A 15 -10.99 2.51 6.50
N PRO A 16 -11.98 3.38 6.21
CA PRO A 16 -11.74 4.81 6.07
C PRO A 16 -11.31 5.45 7.41
N GLU A 17 -11.66 4.80 8.52
CA GLU A 17 -11.31 5.14 9.91
C GLU A 17 -10.02 4.46 10.40
N ALA A 18 -9.36 3.64 9.57
CA ALA A 18 -8.09 3.03 9.95
C ALA A 18 -7.06 4.14 10.20
N SER A 19 -6.43 4.09 11.37
CA SER A 19 -5.36 5.03 11.73
C SER A 19 -4.07 4.58 11.06
N LEU A 20 -3.84 5.06 9.85
CA LEU A 20 -2.65 4.72 9.07
C LEU A 20 -1.55 5.75 9.31
N ASN A 21 -0.38 5.29 9.74
CA ASN A 21 0.77 6.16 9.90
C ASN A 21 1.42 6.42 8.52
N LEU A 22 1.09 7.56 7.92
CA LEU A 22 1.56 7.96 6.58
C LEU A 22 3.08 8.14 6.50
N GLU A 23 3.74 8.50 7.60
CA GLU A 23 5.20 8.63 7.64
C GLU A 23 5.86 7.25 7.48
N LEU A 24 5.34 6.24 8.19
CA LEU A 24 5.77 4.86 8.03
C LEU A 24 5.48 4.35 6.63
N LEU A 25 4.30 4.67 6.08
CA LEU A 25 3.89 4.25 4.74
C LEU A 25 4.82 4.80 3.64
N ASN A 26 5.15 6.08 3.69
CA ASN A 26 6.09 6.69 2.73
C ASN A 26 7.50 6.14 2.89
N SER A 27 7.85 5.68 4.10
CA SER A 27 9.12 4.99 4.36
C SER A 27 9.11 3.51 3.93
N GLN A 28 7.96 2.93 3.60
CA GLN A 28 7.87 1.54 3.16
C GLN A 28 8.32 1.39 1.71
N LYS A 29 9.39 0.62 1.53
CA LYS A 29 9.92 0.29 0.21
C LYS A 29 8.90 -0.56 -0.56
N GLY A 30 8.55 -0.12 -1.76
CA GLY A 30 7.59 -0.83 -2.61
C GLY A 30 6.15 -0.31 -2.52
N VAL A 31 5.84 0.63 -1.61
CA VAL A 31 4.61 1.41 -1.75
C VAL A 31 4.77 2.35 -2.94
N VAL A 32 3.79 2.32 -3.82
CA VAL A 32 3.77 3.10 -5.06
C VAL A 32 2.89 4.32 -4.92
N ASP A 33 1.72 4.14 -4.31
CA ASP A 33 0.73 5.20 -4.17
C ASP A 33 -0.20 4.94 -2.98
N TYR A 34 -0.82 5.99 -2.46
CA TYR A 34 -1.80 5.91 -1.39
C TYR A 34 -2.88 6.97 -1.59
N TYR A 35 -4.13 6.53 -1.56
CA TYR A 35 -5.29 7.42 -1.71
C TYR A 35 -6.46 6.96 -0.87
N LYS A 36 -7.26 7.91 -0.41
CA LYS A 36 -8.51 7.65 0.32
C LYS A 36 -9.69 7.92 -0.60
N ASN A 37 -10.61 6.97 -0.69
CA ASN A 37 -11.91 7.16 -1.31
C ASN A 37 -13.00 7.26 -0.22
N GLU A 38 -14.24 7.54 -0.63
CA GLU A 38 -15.37 7.73 0.29
C GLU A 38 -15.63 6.53 1.20
N LYS A 39 -15.22 5.33 0.81
CA LYS A 39 -15.50 4.08 1.52
C LYS A 39 -14.28 3.44 2.17
N ASN A 40 -13.07 3.66 1.65
CA ASN A 40 -11.86 2.93 2.01
C ASN A 40 -10.61 3.80 1.80
N GLN A 41 -9.58 3.53 2.59
CA GLN A 41 -8.21 3.92 2.29
C GLN A 41 -7.57 2.84 1.41
N VAL A 42 -6.89 3.23 0.34
CA VAL A 42 -6.27 2.31 -0.62
C VAL A 42 -4.78 2.55 -0.68
N ILE A 43 -4.00 1.50 -0.40
CA ILE A 43 -2.55 1.51 -0.54
C ILE A 43 -2.21 0.68 -1.77
N LYS A 44 -1.55 1.30 -2.76
CA LYS A 44 -1.01 0.60 -3.92
C LYS A 44 0.46 0.29 -3.69
N PHE A 45 0.85 -0.97 -3.87
CA PHE A 45 2.22 -1.42 -3.67
C PHE A 45 2.67 -2.39 -4.77
N ASP A 46 3.98 -2.48 -4.99
CA ASP A 46 4.62 -3.46 -5.88
C ASP A 46 4.85 -4.76 -5.10
N SER A 47 4.10 -5.80 -5.49
CA SER A 47 4.12 -7.12 -4.86
C SER A 47 5.46 -7.86 -4.97
N ARG A 48 6.41 -7.36 -5.77
CA ARG A 48 7.77 -7.91 -5.85
C ARG A 48 8.68 -7.35 -4.77
N LEU A 49 8.36 -6.16 -4.24
CA LEU A 49 9.16 -5.45 -3.25
C LEU A 49 8.59 -5.60 -1.85
N THR A 50 7.27 -5.63 -1.74
CA THR A 50 6.57 -5.78 -0.46
C THR A 50 5.28 -6.57 -0.66
N SER A 51 4.69 -7.04 0.43
CA SER A 51 3.49 -7.86 0.44
C SER A 51 2.45 -7.25 1.38
N GLU A 52 1.17 -7.57 1.17
CA GLU A 52 0.10 -7.09 2.05
C GLU A 52 0.38 -7.43 3.52
N ALA A 53 0.86 -8.64 3.81
CA ALA A 53 1.23 -9.07 5.16
C ALA A 53 2.37 -8.21 5.75
N ALA A 54 3.42 -7.94 4.98
CA ALA A 54 4.55 -7.12 5.44
C ALA A 54 4.15 -5.66 5.70
N LEU A 55 3.26 -5.12 4.87
CA LEU A 55 2.68 -3.79 5.06
C LEU A 55 1.78 -3.75 6.29
N LYS A 56 0.91 -4.74 6.47
CA LYS A 56 0.08 -4.91 7.68
C LYS A 56 0.93 -4.93 8.95
N GLU A 57 2.00 -5.73 8.97
CA GLU A 57 2.88 -5.82 10.14
C GLU A 57 3.65 -4.52 10.39
N SER A 58 4.12 -3.85 9.33
CA SER A 58 4.89 -2.62 9.47
C SER A 58 4.05 -1.43 9.89
N LEU A 59 2.82 -1.35 9.38
CA LEU A 59 1.90 -0.23 9.60
C LEU A 59 0.97 -0.48 10.80
N LYS A 60 0.98 -1.71 11.34
CA LYS A 60 0.27 -2.14 12.55
C LYS A 60 -1.21 -1.75 12.57
N PHE A 61 -1.91 -1.98 11.45
CA PHE A 61 -3.36 -1.83 11.36
C PHE A 61 -4.06 -3.20 11.33
#